data_AF-A0A9D6H4H0-F1
#
_entry.id   AF-A0A9D6H4H0-F1
#
_cell.length_a   1.000
_cell.length_b   1.000
_cell.length_c   1.000
_cell.angle_alpha   90.00
_cell.angle_beta   90.00
_cell.angle_gamma   90.00
#
_symmetry.space_group_name_H-M   'P 1'
#
loop_
_entity.id
_entity.type
_entity.pdbx_description
1 polymer ?
#
loop_
_entity_poly.entity_id
_entity_poly.type
_entity_poly.pdbx_seq_one_letter_code
_entity_poly.pdbx_strand_id
1 'polypeptide(L)'
;MFDAPNQRVSRAADDSALTAATPASEAIPALVERAGGRIHALARRMCGNLADADDAVQEVFLQAYRKWHLFRGDADPATWLYAIAVRACKSRTRRKGGIDRRMPALSQLMPWSETKVMEVAVAPDDTAHRSQRNEAVARVQAEIARLPEHLRMPIVLKEVLELSVEDTATALGLAENTVKTRLHRARLALRKAMTARSPLVKAPMPIFEKQVCLDLLKAKLEAMDRGGVAHGFAVPQAEVCARCRAVFRELDLVQDACAQLGDGSMPSPLRRKILAALAAREDAERATELKPRRGRKPVRRQTARA
;
A
#
# COMPACT_ATOMS: atom_id res chain seq x y z
N MET A 1 21.17 34.92 -2.40
CA MET A 1 21.97 33.94 -3.16
C MET A 1 21.99 32.65 -2.36
N PHE A 2 21.00 31.77 -2.57
CA PHE A 2 21.01 30.32 -2.34
C PHE A 2 19.66 29.80 -2.83
N ASP A 3 19.62 29.59 -4.14
CA ASP A 3 18.62 28.80 -4.83
C ASP A 3 18.90 27.32 -4.53
N ALA A 4 17.92 26.60 -4.00
CA ALA A 4 17.92 25.15 -3.95
C ALA A 4 16.46 24.65 -3.87
N PRO A 5 15.77 24.44 -5.01
CA PRO A 5 14.52 23.72 -5.01
C PRO A 5 14.80 22.26 -4.68
N ASN A 6 14.34 21.84 -3.49
CA ASN A 6 14.33 20.46 -3.05
C ASN A 6 13.61 19.60 -4.09
N GLN A 7 14.36 18.72 -4.75
CA GLN A 7 13.88 17.82 -5.79
C GLN A 7 12.80 16.93 -5.20
N ARG A 8 11.55 17.25 -5.52
CA ARG A 8 10.42 16.32 -5.46
C ARG A 8 10.89 15.06 -6.18
N VAL A 9 10.99 13.94 -5.47
CA VAL A 9 11.09 12.62 -6.10
C VAL A 9 9.98 12.57 -7.14
N SER A 10 10.42 12.46 -8.39
CA SER A 10 9.68 12.66 -9.63
C SER A 10 8.37 11.88 -9.65
N ARG A 11 7.26 12.58 -9.44
CA ARG A 11 5.89 12.08 -9.64
C ARG A 11 5.41 12.30 -11.09
N ALA A 12 6.31 12.61 -12.04
CA ALA A 12 5.94 13.04 -13.40
C ALA A 12 7.11 13.05 -14.42
N ALA A 13 7.86 11.96 -14.64
CA ALA A 13 8.94 11.96 -15.64
C ALA A 13 9.04 10.73 -16.57
N ASP A 14 8.04 9.84 -16.62
CA ASP A 14 7.95 8.76 -17.64
C ASP A 14 6.48 8.37 -17.95
N ASP A 15 5.56 9.33 -17.82
CA ASP A 15 4.15 9.07 -17.49
C ASP A 15 3.17 8.98 -18.68
N SER A 16 3.58 8.58 -19.90
CA SER A 16 2.68 8.63 -21.07
C SER A 16 2.63 7.45 -22.06
N ALA A 17 3.32 6.33 -21.87
CA ALA A 17 3.40 5.31 -22.94
C ALA A 17 2.53 4.04 -22.77
N LEU A 18 2.18 3.64 -21.53
CA LEU A 18 1.46 2.39 -21.29
C LEU A 18 -0.05 2.61 -21.31
N THR A 19 -0.68 2.25 -22.43
CA THR A 19 -2.13 2.30 -22.61
C THR A 19 -2.72 0.90 -22.63
N ALA A 20 -4.05 0.78 -22.58
CA ALA A 20 -4.73 -0.50 -22.79
C ALA A 20 -4.42 -1.14 -24.16
N ALA A 21 -3.94 -0.36 -25.14
CA ALA A 21 -3.56 -0.84 -26.47
C ALA A 21 -2.12 -1.38 -26.53
N THR A 22 -1.26 -1.05 -25.55
CA THR A 22 0.12 -1.55 -25.52
C THR A 22 0.10 -3.09 -25.38
N PRO A 23 0.89 -3.84 -26.16
CA PRO A 23 0.96 -5.30 -26.01
C PRO A 23 1.44 -5.72 -24.61
N ALA A 24 0.96 -6.85 -24.10
CA ALA A 24 1.35 -7.36 -22.78
C ALA A 24 2.86 -7.63 -22.67
N SER A 25 3.50 -8.03 -23.77
CA SER A 25 4.94 -8.27 -23.85
C SER A 25 5.79 -7.02 -23.68
N GLU A 26 5.24 -5.84 -23.95
CA GLU A 26 5.92 -4.57 -23.70
C GLU A 26 5.50 -3.98 -22.35
N ALA A 27 4.19 -3.98 -22.08
CA ALA A 27 3.64 -3.32 -20.90
C ALA A 27 4.08 -3.96 -19.59
N ILE A 28 4.11 -5.30 -19.51
CA ILE A 28 4.41 -5.98 -18.25
C ILE A 28 5.88 -5.87 -17.86
N PRO A 29 6.87 -6.07 -18.75
CA PRO A 29 8.27 -5.82 -18.40
C PRO A 29 8.53 -4.37 -17.95
N ALA A 30 7.90 -3.38 -18.61
CA ALA A 30 7.99 -1.99 -18.17
C ALA A 30 7.42 -1.80 -16.76
N LEU A 31 6.31 -2.47 -16.42
CA LEU A 31 5.75 -2.46 -15.07
C LEU A 31 6.61 -3.20 -14.04
N VAL A 32 7.37 -4.23 -14.44
CA VAL A 32 8.35 -4.89 -13.56
C VAL A 32 9.41 -3.88 -13.12
N GLU A 33 9.93 -3.07 -14.02
CA GLU A 33 10.92 -2.04 -13.66
C GLU A 33 10.28 -0.90 -12.84
N ARG A 34 9.11 -0.41 -13.26
CA ARG A 34 8.48 0.79 -12.67
C ARG A 34 7.78 0.56 -11.32
N ALA A 35 7.18 -0.62 -11.15
CA ALA A 35 6.36 -0.94 -9.98
C ALA A 35 6.88 -2.15 -9.19
N GLY A 36 7.86 -2.89 -9.71
CA GLY A 36 8.34 -4.12 -9.10
C GLY A 36 8.85 -3.97 -7.67
N GLY A 37 9.62 -2.91 -7.38
CA GLY A 37 10.09 -2.61 -6.03
C GLY A 37 8.94 -2.41 -5.03
N ARG A 38 7.94 -1.62 -5.42
CA ARG A 38 6.73 -1.36 -4.62
C ARG A 38 5.86 -2.60 -4.43
N ILE A 39 5.72 -3.43 -5.47
CA ILE A 39 4.98 -4.70 -5.39
C ILE A 39 5.70 -5.72 -4.48
N HIS A 40 7.04 -5.76 -4.52
CA HIS A 40 7.83 -6.58 -3.59
C HIS A 40 7.71 -6.09 -2.15
N ALA A 41 7.80 -4.78 -1.95
CA ALA A 41 7.61 -4.12 -0.66
C ALA A 41 6.22 -4.42 -0.06
N LEU A 42 5.17 -4.44 -0.88
CA LEU A 42 3.83 -4.87 -0.50
C LEU A 42 3.81 -6.34 -0.08
N ALA A 43 4.30 -7.22 -0.96
CA ALA A 43 4.27 -8.67 -0.74
C ALA A 43 5.01 -9.08 0.53
N ARG A 44 6.16 -8.47 0.82
CA ARG A 44 6.94 -8.69 2.05
C ARG A 44 6.15 -8.37 3.32
N ARG A 45 5.27 -7.36 3.28
CA ARG A 45 4.46 -6.93 4.44
C ARG A 45 3.17 -7.73 4.58
N MET A 46 2.72 -8.37 3.50
CA MET A 46 1.48 -9.15 3.49
C MET A 46 1.69 -10.66 3.69
N CYS A 47 2.74 -11.24 3.10
CA CYS A 47 2.92 -12.70 3.01
C CYS A 47 3.65 -13.34 4.22
N GLY A 48 4.14 -12.53 5.15
CA GLY A 48 4.71 -12.98 6.44
C GLY A 48 6.10 -13.62 6.37
N ASN A 49 6.58 -14.05 5.20
CA ASN A 49 7.96 -14.51 4.98
C ASN A 49 8.43 -14.16 3.55
N LEU A 50 9.75 -14.21 3.33
CA LEU A 50 10.38 -13.77 2.09
C LEU A 50 10.06 -14.67 0.89
N ALA A 51 10.09 -16.00 1.08
CA ALA A 51 9.81 -16.94 -0.01
C ALA A 51 8.39 -16.77 -0.57
N ASP A 52 7.39 -16.67 0.31
CA ASP A 52 6.02 -16.40 -0.12
C ASP A 52 5.85 -15.03 -0.76
N ALA A 53 6.60 -14.03 -0.31
CA ALA A 53 6.59 -12.70 -0.91
C ALA A 53 7.14 -12.75 -2.35
N ASP A 54 8.30 -13.37 -2.55
CA ASP A 54 8.93 -13.51 -3.87
C ASP A 54 8.04 -14.30 -4.83
N ASP A 55 7.45 -15.41 -4.37
CA ASP A 55 6.50 -16.19 -5.15
C ASP A 55 5.20 -15.43 -5.44
N ALA A 56 4.72 -14.61 -4.51
CA ALA A 56 3.56 -13.75 -4.74
C ALA A 56 3.85 -12.71 -5.82
N VAL A 57 5.01 -12.05 -5.78
CA VAL A 57 5.42 -11.06 -6.78
C VAL A 57 5.53 -11.70 -8.15
N GLN A 58 6.15 -12.88 -8.25
CA GLN A 58 6.22 -13.62 -9.51
C GLN A 58 4.81 -13.93 -10.05
N GLU A 59 3.93 -14.47 -9.21
CA GLU A 59 2.55 -14.76 -9.61
C GLU A 59 1.80 -13.50 -10.05
N VAL A 60 2.04 -12.35 -9.40
CA VAL A 60 1.41 -11.07 -9.77
C VAL A 60 1.74 -10.67 -11.19
N PHE A 61 3.02 -10.64 -11.57
CA PHE A 61 3.42 -10.25 -12.92
C PHE A 61 2.98 -11.27 -13.97
N LEU A 62 3.01 -12.57 -13.64
CA LEU A 62 2.50 -13.61 -14.53
C LEU A 62 0.98 -13.52 -14.73
N GLN A 63 0.21 -13.18 -13.69
CA GLN A 63 -1.22 -12.93 -13.82
C GLN A 63 -1.51 -11.63 -14.55
N ALA A 64 -0.72 -10.58 -14.30
CA ALA A 64 -0.85 -9.31 -14.99
C ALA A 64 -0.67 -9.50 -16.50
N TYR A 65 0.35 -10.25 -16.93
CA TYR A 65 0.54 -10.61 -18.33
C TYR A 65 -0.67 -11.32 -18.92
N ARG A 66 -1.17 -12.37 -18.26
CA ARG A 66 -2.35 -13.11 -18.75
C ARG A 66 -3.61 -12.25 -18.83
N LYS A 67 -3.76 -11.28 -17.92
CA LYS A 67 -4.98 -10.48 -17.77
C LYS A 67 -4.85 -9.09 -18.37
N TRP A 68 -3.74 -8.78 -19.04
CA TRP A 68 -3.50 -7.45 -19.59
C TRP A 68 -4.60 -7.02 -20.56
N HIS A 69 -5.12 -7.95 -21.36
CA HIS A 69 -6.27 -7.72 -22.25
C HIS A 69 -7.57 -7.29 -21.54
N LEU A 70 -7.66 -7.43 -20.22
CA LEU A 70 -8.80 -6.95 -19.41
C LEU A 70 -8.58 -5.56 -18.82
N PHE A 71 -7.35 -5.02 -18.94
CA PHE A 71 -7.05 -3.67 -18.48
C PHE A 71 -7.69 -2.67 -19.45
N ARG A 72 -8.58 -1.83 -18.92
CA ARG A 72 -9.40 -0.89 -19.70
C ARG A 72 -8.79 0.50 -19.87
N GLY A 73 -7.73 0.81 -19.12
CA GLY A 73 -7.14 2.15 -19.10
C GLY A 73 -7.81 3.14 -18.15
N ASP A 74 -8.81 2.70 -17.37
CA ASP A 74 -9.58 3.57 -16.46
C ASP A 74 -8.79 4.05 -15.23
N ALA A 75 -7.63 3.44 -14.95
CA ALA A 75 -6.74 3.75 -13.83
C ALA A 75 -5.28 3.59 -14.26
N ASP A 76 -4.34 4.15 -13.50
CA ASP A 76 -2.92 3.91 -13.74
C ASP A 76 -2.61 2.39 -13.73
N PRO A 77 -1.83 1.87 -14.69
CA PRO A 77 -1.47 0.46 -14.74
C PRO A 77 -0.84 -0.09 -13.45
N ALA A 78 -0.11 0.73 -12.67
CA ALA A 78 0.43 0.30 -11.38
C ALA A 78 -0.69 0.15 -10.33
N THR A 79 -1.71 1.03 -10.33
CA THR A 79 -2.92 0.86 -9.51
C THR A 79 -3.61 -0.47 -9.78
N TRP A 80 -3.81 -0.81 -11.06
CA TRP A 80 -4.39 -2.10 -11.44
C TRP A 80 -3.53 -3.28 -10.98
N LEU A 81 -2.19 -3.16 -11.07
CA LEU A 81 -1.26 -4.17 -10.60
C LEU A 81 -1.34 -4.40 -9.08
N TYR A 82 -1.56 -3.35 -8.27
CA TYR A 82 -1.79 -3.50 -6.83
C TYR A 82 -3.03 -4.33 -6.51
N ALA A 83 -4.11 -4.23 -7.31
CA ALA A 83 -5.30 -5.07 -7.13
C ALA A 83 -4.97 -6.56 -7.33
N ILE A 84 -4.10 -6.88 -8.30
CA ILE A 84 -3.62 -8.25 -8.53
C ILE A 84 -2.76 -8.69 -7.35
N ALA A 85 -1.83 -7.85 -6.89
CA ALA A 85 -0.95 -8.12 -5.75
C ALA A 85 -1.70 -8.38 -4.45
N VAL A 86 -2.69 -7.55 -4.15
CA VAL A 86 -3.60 -7.71 -3.03
C VAL A 86 -4.25 -9.09 -3.04
N ARG A 87 -4.81 -9.50 -4.17
CA ARG A 87 -5.50 -10.80 -4.30
C ARG A 87 -4.51 -11.96 -4.16
N ALA A 88 -3.33 -11.86 -4.76
CA ALA A 88 -2.28 -12.87 -4.67
C ALA A 88 -1.82 -13.07 -3.22
N CYS A 89 -1.54 -11.97 -2.52
CA CYS A 89 -1.11 -12.01 -1.12
C CYS A 89 -2.21 -12.55 -0.19
N LYS A 90 -3.46 -12.08 -0.36
CA LYS A 90 -4.61 -12.55 0.43
C LYS A 90 -4.87 -14.05 0.28
N SER A 91 -4.75 -14.57 -0.95
CA SER A 91 -4.88 -16.00 -1.22
C SER A 91 -3.87 -16.83 -0.42
N ARG A 92 -2.62 -16.35 -0.28
CA ARG A 92 -1.57 -17.02 0.49
C ARG A 92 -1.82 -16.93 1.99
N THR A 93 -2.14 -15.75 2.51
CA THR A 93 -2.37 -15.56 3.95
C THR A 93 -3.58 -16.37 4.46
N ARG A 94 -4.67 -16.44 3.68
CA ARG A 94 -5.85 -17.25 4.03
C ARG A 94 -5.54 -18.75 4.15
N ARG A 95 -4.65 -19.28 3.31
CA ARG A 95 -4.24 -20.70 3.35
C ARG A 95 -3.49 -21.07 4.64
N LYS A 96 -2.87 -20.09 5.31
CA LYS A 96 -2.13 -20.30 6.57
C LYS A 96 -2.97 -20.15 7.85
N GLY A 97 -4.30 -20.06 7.75
CA GLY A 97 -5.19 -20.04 8.91
C GLY A 97 -5.25 -18.73 9.70
N GLY A 98 -4.60 -17.66 9.23
CA GLY A 98 -4.62 -16.35 9.88
C GLY A 98 -5.94 -15.62 9.65
N ILE A 99 -6.94 -15.86 10.49
CA ILE A 99 -8.20 -15.12 10.47
C ILE A 99 -8.49 -14.64 11.89
N ASP A 100 -7.76 -13.61 12.34
CA ASP A 100 -8.34 -12.76 13.38
C ASP A 100 -9.27 -11.75 12.71
N ARG A 101 -10.55 -12.08 12.74
CA ARG A 101 -11.65 -11.31 12.14
C ARG A 101 -12.13 -10.19 13.05
N ARG A 102 -11.68 -10.13 14.31
CA ARG A 102 -12.21 -9.13 15.23
C ARG A 102 -11.56 -7.78 14.99
N MET A 103 -12.40 -6.87 14.51
CA MET A 103 -12.05 -5.47 14.44
C MET A 103 -12.06 -4.92 15.88
N PRO A 104 -10.97 -4.29 16.35
CA PRO A 104 -10.97 -3.65 17.67
C PRO A 104 -12.12 -2.65 17.76
N ALA A 105 -12.76 -2.57 18.93
CA ALA A 105 -13.80 -1.57 19.15
C ALA A 105 -13.17 -0.18 19.06
N LEU A 106 -13.78 0.74 18.31
CA LEU A 106 -13.23 2.09 18.12
C LEU A 106 -12.98 2.78 19.46
N SER A 107 -13.89 2.61 20.42
CA SER A 107 -13.76 3.14 21.79
C SER A 107 -12.46 2.74 22.49
N GLN A 108 -11.94 1.52 22.24
CA GLN A 108 -10.69 1.04 22.83
C GLN A 108 -9.45 1.72 22.23
N LEU A 109 -9.58 2.31 21.04
CA LEU A 109 -8.49 2.96 20.32
C LEU A 109 -8.47 4.48 20.52
N MET A 110 -9.53 5.04 21.13
CA MET A 110 -9.67 6.48 21.30
C MET A 110 -8.70 7.01 22.36
N PRO A 111 -7.93 8.07 22.06
CA PRO A 111 -6.98 8.67 22.99
C PRO A 111 -7.63 9.39 24.17
N TRP A 112 -8.94 9.65 24.13
CA TRP A 112 -9.59 10.56 25.07
C TRP A 112 -9.42 10.15 26.53
N SER A 113 -9.45 8.86 26.85
CA SER A 113 -9.29 8.35 28.22
C SER A 113 -7.83 8.11 28.63
N GLU A 114 -6.85 8.41 27.78
CA GLU A 114 -5.44 8.16 28.06
C GLU A 114 -4.87 9.25 28.98
N THR A 115 -4.19 8.84 30.06
CA THR A 115 -3.55 9.77 31.01
C THR A 115 -2.09 10.06 30.69
N LYS A 116 -1.55 9.35 29.69
CA LYS A 116 -0.16 9.47 29.23
C LYS A 116 -0.11 9.52 27.71
N VAL A 117 0.88 10.21 27.17
CA VAL A 117 1.18 10.31 25.73
C VAL A 117 2.67 10.04 25.51
N MET A 118 3.03 9.65 24.30
CA MET A 118 4.42 9.48 23.91
C MET A 118 5.12 10.84 23.87
N GLU A 119 6.35 10.87 24.36
CA GLU A 119 7.23 12.00 24.16
C GLU A 119 7.79 11.98 22.73
N VAL A 120 7.27 12.86 21.88
CA VAL A 120 7.74 12.99 20.48
C VAL A 120 8.59 14.25 20.37
N ALA A 121 9.91 14.08 20.23
CA ALA A 121 10.86 15.17 20.09
C ALA A 121 10.62 15.98 18.80
N VAL A 122 10.87 17.29 18.85
CA VAL A 122 10.70 18.22 17.73
C VAL A 122 12.02 18.98 17.51
N ALA A 123 12.70 18.70 16.38
CA ALA A 123 13.90 19.38 15.81
C ALA A 123 15.31 18.95 16.32
N PRO A 124 16.41 19.36 15.64
CA PRO A 124 16.75 19.30 14.21
C PRO A 124 17.64 18.06 13.90
N ASP A 125 18.15 17.96 12.66
CA ASP A 125 18.78 16.81 11.99
C ASP A 125 20.09 16.29 12.63
N ASP A 126 20.06 15.85 13.88
CA ASP A 126 21.18 15.21 14.58
C ASP A 126 21.13 13.67 14.46
N THR A 127 22.30 13.04 14.52
CA THR A 127 22.54 11.60 14.48
C THR A 127 21.66 10.81 15.47
N ALA A 128 21.41 11.35 16.67
CA ALA A 128 20.53 10.76 17.68
C ALA A 128 19.06 10.67 17.20
N HIS A 129 18.57 11.67 16.47
CA HIS A 129 17.21 11.67 15.91
C HIS A 129 17.07 10.70 14.74
N ARG A 130 18.12 10.49 13.94
CA ARG A 130 18.14 9.48 12.89
C ARG A 130 18.01 8.07 13.46
N SER A 131 18.69 7.77 14.57
CA SER A 131 18.56 6.48 15.28
C SER A 131 17.14 6.26 15.79
N GLN A 132 16.54 7.26 16.45
CA GLN A 132 15.15 7.19 16.95
C GLN A 132 14.13 7.00 15.81
N ARG A 133 14.35 7.67 14.67
CA ARG A 133 13.51 7.51 13.47
C ARG A 133 13.61 6.09 12.90
N ASN A 134 14.82 5.54 12.77
CA ASN A 134 15.01 4.16 12.30
C ASN A 134 14.35 3.14 13.23
N GLU A 135 14.45 3.35 14.54
CA GLU A 135 13.79 2.51 15.54
C GLU A 135 12.26 2.63 15.45
N ALA A 136 11.73 3.84 15.20
CA ALA A 136 10.31 4.04 14.94
C ALA A 136 9.84 3.31 13.67
N VAL A 137 10.59 3.37 12.57
CA VAL A 137 10.30 2.64 11.32
C VAL A 137 10.26 1.13 11.56
N ALA A 138 11.27 0.58 12.23
CA ALA A 138 11.32 -0.86 12.55
C ALA A 138 10.14 -1.29 13.44
N ARG A 139 9.79 -0.48 14.44
CA ARG A 139 8.63 -0.72 15.32
C ARG A 139 7.32 -0.67 14.55
N VAL A 140 7.08 0.36 13.74
CA VAL A 140 5.87 0.49 12.91
C VAL A 140 5.74 -0.70 11.96
N GLN A 141 6.85 -1.13 11.33
CA GLN A 141 6.84 -2.32 10.47
C GLN A 141 6.39 -3.58 11.23
N ALA A 142 6.90 -3.79 12.45
CA ALA A 142 6.52 -4.92 13.28
C ALA A 142 5.04 -4.87 13.70
N GLU A 143 4.54 -3.69 14.07
CA GLU A 143 3.13 -3.53 14.48
C GLU A 143 2.16 -3.64 13.28
N ILE A 144 2.54 -3.17 12.09
CA ILE A 144 1.78 -3.42 10.84
C ILE A 144 1.59 -4.93 10.62
N ALA A 145 2.64 -5.73 10.81
CA ALA A 145 2.56 -7.18 10.65
C ALA A 145 1.59 -7.86 11.64
N ARG A 146 1.38 -7.26 12.82
CA ARG A 146 0.44 -7.74 13.85
C ARG A 146 -1.00 -7.28 13.65
N LEU A 147 -1.23 -6.22 12.86
CA LEU A 147 -2.60 -5.76 12.60
C LEU A 147 -3.44 -6.86 11.94
N PRO A 148 -4.73 -6.98 12.27
CA PRO A 148 -5.66 -7.80 11.50
C PRO A 148 -5.61 -7.46 10.01
N GLU A 149 -5.74 -8.46 9.14
CA GLU A 149 -5.59 -8.30 7.68
C GLU A 149 -6.46 -7.15 7.14
N HIS A 150 -7.71 -7.06 7.59
CA HIS A 150 -8.65 -6.03 7.15
C HIS A 150 -8.23 -4.59 7.51
N LEU A 151 -7.34 -4.39 8.48
CA LEU A 151 -6.73 -3.09 8.82
C LEU A 151 -5.34 -2.94 8.19
N ARG A 152 -4.58 -4.04 8.11
CA ARG A 152 -3.24 -4.08 7.53
C ARG A 152 -3.24 -3.72 6.05
N MET A 153 -4.16 -4.24 5.25
CA MET A 153 -4.12 -4.00 3.81
C MET A 153 -4.40 -2.54 3.45
N PRO A 154 -5.45 -1.87 3.98
CA PRO A 154 -5.66 -0.45 3.71
C PRO A 154 -4.47 0.41 4.13
N ILE A 155 -3.89 0.20 5.32
CA ILE A 155 -2.80 1.05 5.81
C ILE A 155 -1.53 0.89 4.98
N VAL A 156 -1.21 -0.33 4.52
CA VAL A 156 -0.05 -0.56 3.64
C VAL A 156 -0.26 0.10 2.27
N LEU A 157 -1.44 -0.05 1.67
CA LEU A 157 -1.73 0.59 0.37
C LEU A 157 -1.69 2.12 0.49
N LYS A 158 -2.28 2.68 1.55
CA LYS A 158 -2.40 4.13 1.71
C LYS A 158 -1.11 4.80 2.17
N GLU A 159 -0.50 4.31 3.25
CA GLU A 159 0.61 5.03 3.92
C GLU A 159 1.99 4.53 3.49
N VAL A 160 2.11 3.29 3.03
CA VAL A 160 3.41 2.73 2.57
C VAL A 160 3.57 2.87 1.06
N LEU A 161 2.49 2.69 0.31
CA LEU A 161 2.52 2.77 -1.16
C LEU A 161 1.95 4.08 -1.71
N GLU A 162 1.51 4.97 -0.83
CA GLU A 162 0.97 6.30 -1.15
C GLU A 162 -0.23 6.33 -2.12
N LEU A 163 -1.05 5.28 -2.15
CA LEU A 163 -2.26 5.27 -2.97
C LEU A 163 -3.29 6.30 -2.47
N SER A 164 -4.17 6.75 -3.36
CA SER A 164 -5.38 7.47 -2.94
C SER A 164 -6.34 6.53 -2.19
N VAL A 165 -7.32 7.10 -1.49
CA VAL A 165 -8.39 6.30 -0.88
C VAL A 165 -9.21 5.58 -1.94
N GLU A 166 -9.44 6.22 -3.09
CA GLU A 166 -10.14 5.67 -4.24
C GLU A 166 -9.37 4.47 -4.84
N ASP A 167 -8.08 4.63 -5.12
CA ASP A 167 -7.23 3.54 -5.63
C ASP A 167 -7.16 2.38 -4.65
N THR A 168 -7.09 2.69 -3.34
CA THR A 168 -7.10 1.68 -2.28
C THR A 168 -8.45 0.93 -2.26
N ALA A 169 -9.56 1.64 -2.43
CA ALA A 169 -10.90 1.06 -2.49
C ALA A 169 -11.04 0.13 -3.70
N THR A 170 -10.59 0.57 -4.87
CA THR A 170 -10.55 -0.20 -6.12
C THR A 170 -9.66 -1.45 -5.97
N ALA A 171 -8.46 -1.32 -5.42
CA ALA A 171 -7.53 -2.43 -5.24
C ALA A 171 -8.07 -3.49 -4.27
N LEU A 172 -8.77 -3.07 -3.22
CA LEU A 172 -9.35 -3.97 -2.21
C LEU A 172 -10.75 -4.49 -2.58
N GLY A 173 -11.42 -3.89 -3.56
CA GLY A 173 -12.83 -4.16 -3.89
C GLY A 173 -13.77 -3.78 -2.75
N LEU A 174 -13.57 -2.60 -2.15
CA LEU A 174 -14.35 -2.08 -1.02
C LEU A 174 -14.94 -0.70 -1.37
N ALA A 175 -15.97 -0.27 -0.65
CA ALA A 175 -16.41 1.12 -0.72
C ALA A 175 -15.39 2.06 -0.04
N GLU A 176 -15.19 3.27 -0.56
CA GLU A 176 -14.27 4.26 0.02
C GLU A 176 -14.53 4.53 1.50
N ASN A 177 -15.79 4.65 1.92
CA ASN A 177 -16.13 4.87 3.33
C ASN A 177 -15.70 3.69 4.23
N THR A 178 -15.70 2.47 3.69
CA THR A 178 -15.18 1.28 4.39
C THR A 178 -13.66 1.36 4.51
N VAL A 179 -12.97 1.83 3.46
CA VAL A 179 -11.53 2.07 3.49
C VAL A 179 -11.17 3.14 4.52
N LYS A 180 -11.83 4.30 4.51
CA LYS A 180 -11.63 5.40 5.48
C LYS A 180 -11.80 4.90 6.92
N THR A 181 -12.90 4.20 7.20
CA THR A 181 -13.16 3.64 8.54
C THR A 181 -12.06 2.67 8.99
N ARG A 182 -11.56 1.82 8.08
CA ARG A 182 -10.46 0.89 8.38
C ARG A 182 -9.13 1.60 8.55
N LEU A 183 -8.83 2.62 7.73
CA LEU A 183 -7.63 3.45 7.85
C LEU A 183 -7.60 4.16 9.20
N HIS A 184 -8.70 4.81 9.60
CA HIS A 184 -8.80 5.52 10.87
C HIS A 184 -8.53 4.57 12.04
N ARG A 185 -9.13 3.38 12.02
CA ARG A 185 -8.88 2.35 13.04
C ARG A 185 -7.44 1.83 13.00
N ALA A 186 -6.89 1.59 11.82
CA ALA A 186 -5.50 1.13 11.66
C ALA A 186 -4.50 2.15 12.21
N ARG A 187 -4.68 3.45 11.90
CA ARG A 187 -3.86 4.54 12.42
C ARG A 187 -3.92 4.63 13.94
N LEU A 188 -5.12 4.57 14.52
CA LEU A 188 -5.27 4.60 15.98
C LEU A 188 -4.71 3.34 16.66
N ALA A 189 -4.83 2.18 16.03
CA ALA A 189 -4.24 0.93 16.52
C ALA A 189 -2.71 0.97 16.51
N LEU A 190 -2.11 1.45 15.41
CA LEU A 190 -0.66 1.64 15.32
C LEU A 190 -0.18 2.68 16.32
N ARG A 191 -0.85 3.84 16.42
CA ARG A 191 -0.56 4.87 17.42
C ARG A 191 -0.50 4.26 18.82
N LYS A 192 -1.56 3.56 19.22
CA LYS A 192 -1.66 2.93 20.55
C LYS A 192 -0.55 1.89 20.77
N ALA A 193 -0.23 1.07 19.77
CA ALA A 193 0.84 0.09 19.85
C ALA A 193 2.22 0.75 19.99
N MET A 194 2.46 1.86 19.31
CA MET A 194 3.68 2.67 19.43
C MET A 194 3.78 3.30 20.82
N THR A 195 2.73 3.94 21.32
CA THR A 195 2.68 4.54 22.66
C THR A 195 2.96 3.51 23.75
N ALA A 196 2.45 2.28 23.62
CA ALA A 196 2.65 1.21 24.61
C ALA A 196 4.13 0.76 24.78
N ARG A 197 5.02 1.09 23.84
CA ARG A 197 6.42 0.66 23.82
C ARG A 197 7.42 1.82 23.82
N SER A 198 6.97 3.03 24.16
CA SER A 198 7.77 4.26 24.14
C SER A 198 7.81 4.95 25.51
N PRO A 199 8.79 5.82 25.78
CA PRO A 199 8.78 6.70 26.94
C PRO A 199 7.49 7.54 26.98
N LEU A 200 6.84 7.54 28.14
CA LEU A 200 5.54 8.17 28.34
C LEU A 200 5.64 9.35 29.30
N VAL A 201 5.06 10.47 28.90
CA VAL A 201 4.87 11.65 29.75
C VAL A 201 3.40 11.81 30.12
N LYS A 202 3.13 12.58 31.19
CA LYS A 202 1.74 12.88 31.59
C LYS A 202 1.05 13.64 30.46
N ALA A 203 -0.12 13.15 30.05
CA ALA A 203 -0.89 13.81 29.01
C ALA A 203 -1.32 15.21 29.49
N PRO A 204 -1.20 16.26 28.65
CA PRO A 204 -1.74 17.56 28.98
C PRO A 204 -3.25 17.45 29.26
N MET A 205 -3.74 18.32 30.15
CA MET A 205 -5.17 18.35 30.44
C MET A 205 -5.93 18.82 29.18
N PRO A 206 -7.10 18.20 28.89
CA PRO A 206 -7.96 18.69 27.82
C PRO A 206 -8.48 20.09 28.19
N ILE A 207 -8.33 21.04 27.25
CA ILE A 207 -8.93 22.38 27.37
C ILE A 207 -10.36 22.38 26.83
N PHE A 208 -10.60 21.60 25.77
CA PHE A 208 -11.91 21.52 25.13
C PHE A 208 -12.76 20.38 25.71
N GLU A 209 -14.07 20.48 25.49
CA GLU A 209 -14.99 19.38 25.73
C GLU A 209 -14.64 18.16 24.88
N LYS A 210 -15.06 16.99 25.37
CA LYS A 210 -14.80 15.70 24.73
C LYS A 210 -15.14 15.71 23.24
N GLN A 211 -16.32 16.22 22.87
CA GLN A 211 -16.79 16.18 21.50
C GLN A 211 -15.89 17.01 20.55
N VAL A 212 -15.47 18.20 20.96
CA VAL A 212 -14.57 19.05 20.17
C VAL A 212 -13.24 18.36 19.89
N CYS A 213 -12.68 17.68 20.89
CA CYS A 213 -11.44 16.90 20.69
C CYS A 213 -11.63 15.71 19.75
N LEU A 214 -12.81 15.07 19.76
CA LEU A 214 -13.15 14.01 18.82
C LEU A 214 -13.30 14.54 17.38
N ASP A 215 -13.92 15.71 17.21
CA ASP A 215 -14.10 16.34 15.91
C ASP A 215 -12.76 16.79 15.32
N LEU A 216 -11.86 17.35 16.13
CA LEU A 216 -10.48 17.67 15.72
C LEU A 216 -9.71 16.42 15.29
N LEU A 217 -9.83 15.31 16.04
CA LEU A 217 -9.19 14.05 15.69
C LEU A 217 -9.74 13.49 14.37
N LYS A 218 -11.05 13.53 14.17
CA LYS A 218 -11.68 13.14 12.91
C LYS A 218 -11.15 13.98 11.75
N ALA A 219 -11.11 15.30 11.90
CA ALA A 219 -10.55 16.21 10.90
C ALA A 219 -9.07 15.92 10.59
N LYS A 220 -8.28 15.54 11.61
CA LYS A 220 -6.87 15.11 11.42
C LYS A 220 -6.79 13.85 10.58
N LEU A 221 -7.60 12.83 10.90
CA LEU A 221 -7.62 11.57 10.16
C LEU A 221 -8.09 11.75 8.71
N GLU A 222 -9.08 12.63 8.48
CA GLU A 222 -9.53 12.99 7.13
C GLU A 222 -8.47 13.77 6.34
N ALA A 223 -7.66 14.61 7.01
CA ALA A 223 -6.52 15.26 6.38
C ALA A 223 -5.46 14.25 5.92
N MET A 224 -5.16 13.25 6.76
CA MET A 224 -4.25 12.16 6.39
C MET A 224 -4.76 11.33 5.20
N ASP A 225 -6.09 11.17 5.07
CA ASP A 225 -6.69 10.47 3.92
C ASP A 225 -6.43 11.18 2.58
N ARG A 226 -6.46 12.52 2.56
CA ARG A 226 -6.20 13.32 1.36
C ARG A 226 -4.75 13.24 0.90
N GLY A 227 -3.80 13.07 1.82
CA GLY A 227 -2.38 12.89 1.53
C GLY A 227 -1.60 14.18 1.25
N GLY A 228 -0.30 14.15 1.61
CA GLY A 228 0.68 15.18 1.29
C GLY A 228 0.79 16.33 2.31
N VAL A 229 2.02 16.78 2.56
CA VAL A 229 2.37 17.97 3.36
C VAL A 229 1.69 19.26 2.85
N ALA A 230 1.17 19.26 1.61
CA ALA A 230 0.48 20.38 0.97
C ALA A 230 -1.02 20.49 1.30
N HIS A 231 -1.68 19.42 1.76
CA HIS A 231 -3.08 19.44 2.19
C HIS A 231 -3.18 19.30 3.70
N GLY A 232 -2.34 20.08 4.38
CA GLY A 232 -2.14 20.06 5.82
C GLY A 232 -3.46 20.06 6.60
N PHE A 233 -3.37 19.58 7.84
CA PHE A 233 -4.48 19.67 8.78
C PHE A 233 -4.99 21.12 8.80
N ALA A 234 -6.23 21.31 8.33
CA ALA A 234 -6.76 22.63 7.97
C ALA A 234 -6.95 23.58 9.17
N VAL A 235 -6.80 23.05 10.39
CA VAL A 235 -6.89 23.81 11.64
C VAL A 235 -5.48 24.28 12.03
N PRO A 236 -5.26 25.59 12.24
CA PRO A 236 -3.99 26.11 12.72
C PRO A 236 -3.56 25.43 14.02
N GLN A 237 -2.28 25.04 14.12
CA GLN A 237 -1.76 24.36 15.32
C GLN A 237 -1.95 25.19 16.61
N ALA A 238 -2.01 26.52 16.50
CA ALA A 238 -2.29 27.41 17.62
C ALA A 238 -3.68 27.19 18.24
N GLU A 239 -4.67 26.80 17.43
CA GLU A 239 -6.06 26.57 17.85
C GLU A 239 -6.28 25.16 18.42
N VAL A 240 -5.31 24.27 18.25
CA VAL A 240 -5.37 22.89 18.75
C VAL A 240 -4.81 22.86 20.17
N CYS A 241 -5.55 22.36 21.16
CA CYS A 241 -5.03 22.26 22.52
C CYS A 241 -3.80 21.33 22.61
N ALA A 242 -2.96 21.52 23.64
CA ALA A 242 -1.71 20.76 23.80
C ALA A 242 -1.93 19.23 23.82
N ARG A 243 -3.05 18.75 24.38
CA ARG A 243 -3.43 17.34 24.39
C ARG A 243 -3.68 16.79 22.98
N CYS A 244 -4.49 17.49 22.18
CA CYS A 244 -4.76 17.08 20.80
C CYS A 244 -3.48 17.13 19.95
N ARG A 245 -2.64 18.17 20.12
CA ARG A 245 -1.34 18.25 19.42
C ARG A 245 -0.44 17.07 19.72
N ALA A 246 -0.36 16.62 20.98
CA ALA A 246 0.43 15.45 21.35
C ALA A 246 -0.04 14.21 20.58
N VAL A 247 -1.35 13.92 20.58
CA VAL A 247 -1.93 12.79 19.82
C VAL A 247 -1.65 12.91 18.33
N PHE A 248 -1.75 14.11 17.76
CA PHE A 248 -1.51 14.31 16.32
C PHE A 248 -0.06 14.05 15.95
N ARG A 249 0.90 14.41 16.81
CA ARG A 249 2.32 14.07 16.62
C ARG A 249 2.57 12.56 16.63
N GLU A 250 1.87 11.81 17.49
CA GLU A 250 1.99 10.34 17.48
C GLU A 250 1.48 9.75 16.16
N LEU A 251 0.38 10.29 15.61
CA LEU A 251 -0.16 9.88 14.32
C LEU A 251 0.78 10.25 13.16
N ASP A 252 1.37 11.45 13.21
CA ASP A 252 2.33 11.94 12.22
C ASP A 252 3.59 11.06 12.22
N LEU A 253 4.12 10.69 13.39
CA LEU A 253 5.24 9.76 13.48
C LEU A 253 4.93 8.41 12.80
N VAL A 254 3.71 7.87 13.01
CA VAL A 254 3.30 6.62 12.37
C VAL A 254 3.23 6.77 10.85
N GLN A 255 2.68 7.89 10.35
CA GLN A 255 2.59 8.16 8.92
C GLN A 255 3.99 8.32 8.29
N ASP A 256 4.88 9.10 8.90
CA ASP A 256 6.25 9.31 8.42
C ASP A 256 7.06 8.01 8.42
N ALA A 257 6.85 7.15 9.41
CA ALA A 257 7.46 5.84 9.48
C ALA A 257 6.90 4.89 8.40
N CYS A 258 5.60 4.97 8.09
CA CYS A 258 5.01 4.21 6.98
C CYS A 258 5.55 4.67 5.62
N ALA A 259 5.71 5.97 5.40
CA ALA A 259 6.22 6.50 4.13
C ALA A 259 7.64 5.96 3.83
N GLN A 260 8.51 5.93 4.84
CA GLN A 260 9.87 5.36 4.73
C GLN A 260 9.90 3.85 4.46
N LEU A 261 8.79 3.13 4.68
CA LEU A 261 8.67 1.72 4.33
C LEU A 261 8.43 1.51 2.81
N GLY A 262 8.02 2.55 2.08
CA GLY A 262 7.71 2.49 0.65
C GLY A 262 8.93 2.34 -0.25
N ASP A 263 10.10 2.77 0.23
CA ASP A 263 11.36 2.80 -0.53
C ASP A 263 12.03 1.42 -0.58
N GLY A 264 11.45 0.51 -1.37
CA GLY A 264 11.98 -0.84 -1.59
C GLY A 264 12.41 -1.07 -3.04
N SER A 265 13.64 -1.55 -3.25
CA SER A 265 14.09 -2.13 -4.51
C SER A 265 13.76 -3.63 -4.57
N MET A 266 13.37 -4.14 -5.73
CA MET A 266 13.20 -5.59 -5.93
C MET A 266 14.58 -6.27 -6.04
N PRO A 267 14.81 -7.41 -5.36
CA PRO A 267 16.04 -8.17 -5.52
C PRO A 267 16.31 -8.53 -6.99
N SER A 268 17.52 -8.26 -7.47
CA SER A 268 17.90 -8.52 -8.86
C SER A 268 17.72 -9.98 -9.31
N PRO A 269 17.94 -11.02 -8.47
CA PRO A 269 17.63 -12.40 -8.83
C PRO A 269 16.14 -12.62 -9.10
N LEU A 270 15.27 -12.07 -8.27
CA LEU A 270 13.81 -12.16 -8.45
C LEU A 270 13.38 -11.43 -9.72
N ARG A 271 13.89 -10.22 -9.96
CA ARG A 271 13.61 -9.45 -11.18
C ARG A 271 13.98 -10.23 -12.43
N ARG A 272 15.21 -10.78 -12.49
CA ARG A 272 15.66 -11.61 -13.61
C ARG A 272 14.77 -12.84 -13.82
N LYS A 273 14.38 -13.52 -12.73
CA LYS A 273 13.47 -14.68 -12.78
C LYS A 273 12.12 -14.32 -13.39
N ILE A 274 11.55 -13.16 -13.01
CA ILE A 274 10.27 -12.69 -13.53
C ILE A 274 10.37 -12.35 -15.01
N LEU A 275 11.37 -11.56 -15.41
CA LEU A 275 11.57 -11.17 -16.81
C LEU A 275 11.81 -12.39 -17.71
N ALA A 276 12.62 -13.35 -17.27
CA ALA A 276 12.83 -14.60 -18.00
C ALA A 276 11.53 -15.43 -18.14
N ALA A 277 10.71 -15.49 -17.09
CA ALA A 277 9.43 -16.18 -17.13
C ALA A 277 8.41 -15.49 -18.05
N LEU A 278 8.46 -14.17 -18.19
CA LEU A 278 7.62 -13.42 -19.14
C LEU A 278 8.06 -13.68 -20.58
N ALA A 279 9.36 -13.60 -20.87
CA ALA A 279 9.92 -13.89 -22.20
C ALA A 279 9.57 -15.32 -22.66
N ALA A 280 9.76 -16.32 -21.79
CA ALA A 280 9.43 -17.71 -22.11
C ALA A 280 7.94 -17.91 -22.42
N ARG A 281 7.03 -17.10 -21.86
CA ARG A 281 5.60 -17.16 -22.19
C ARG A 281 5.31 -16.52 -23.53
N GLU A 282 5.92 -15.37 -23.81
CA GLU A 282 5.79 -14.72 -25.10
C GLU A 282 6.25 -15.64 -26.23
N ASP A 283 7.40 -16.32 -26.07
CA ASP A 283 7.90 -17.31 -27.03
C ASP A 283 6.91 -18.46 -27.23
N ALA A 284 6.28 -18.95 -26.15
CA ALA A 284 5.29 -20.00 -26.20
C ALA A 284 3.97 -19.57 -26.90
N GLU A 285 3.54 -18.32 -26.70
CA GLU A 285 2.39 -17.73 -27.39
C GLU A 285 2.66 -17.57 -28.88
N ARG A 286 3.82 -17.01 -29.26
CA ARG A 286 4.26 -16.90 -30.67
C ARG A 286 4.36 -18.27 -31.35
N ALA A 287 4.92 -19.27 -30.67
CA ALA A 287 5.02 -20.63 -31.21
C ALA A 287 3.65 -21.30 -31.39
N THR A 288 2.64 -20.91 -30.61
CA THR A 288 1.26 -21.41 -30.73
C THR A 288 0.55 -20.75 -31.91
N GLU A 289 0.77 -19.46 -32.15
CA GLU A 289 0.23 -18.72 -33.30
C GLU A 289 0.85 -19.16 -34.63
N LEU A 290 2.13 -19.53 -34.64
CA LEU A 290 2.84 -20.04 -35.83
C LEU A 290 2.45 -21.47 -36.24
N LYS A 291 1.73 -22.23 -35.40
CA LYS A 291 1.29 -23.59 -35.78
C LYS A 291 0.23 -23.48 -36.88
N PRO A 292 0.46 -24.02 -38.09
CA PRO A 292 -0.53 -23.99 -39.15
C PRO A 292 -1.78 -24.71 -38.68
N ARG A 293 -2.95 -24.07 -38.82
CA ARG A 293 -4.26 -24.68 -38.59
C ARG A 293 -4.35 -25.92 -39.46
N ARG A 294 -4.09 -27.11 -38.87
CA ARG A 294 -4.17 -28.38 -39.60
C ARG A 294 -5.54 -28.46 -40.27
N GLY A 295 -5.50 -28.56 -41.61
CA GLY A 295 -6.66 -28.45 -42.47
C GLY A 295 -7.83 -29.32 -42.00
N ARG A 296 -9.02 -28.71 -41.91
CA ARG A 296 -10.28 -29.44 -41.89
C ARG A 296 -10.28 -30.37 -43.10
N LYS A 297 -10.21 -31.68 -42.88
CA LYS A 297 -10.49 -32.67 -43.93
C LYS A 297 -11.87 -32.36 -44.52
N PRO A 298 -12.03 -32.31 -45.85
CA PRO A 298 -13.34 -32.13 -46.44
C PRO A 298 -14.21 -33.33 -46.06
N VAL A 299 -15.37 -33.06 -45.47
CA VAL A 299 -16.39 -34.07 -45.21
C VAL A 299 -16.85 -34.60 -46.56
N ARG A 300 -16.46 -35.84 -46.91
CA ARG A 300 -17.02 -36.56 -48.06
C ARG A 300 -18.53 -36.70 -47.84
N ARG A 301 -19.34 -35.89 -48.52
CA ARG A 301 -20.77 -36.14 -48.66
C ARG A 301 -20.94 -37.43 -49.46
N GLN A 302 -21.38 -38.49 -48.78
CA GLN A 302 -21.85 -39.69 -49.45
C GLN A 302 -23.16 -39.34 -50.17
N THR A 303 -23.14 -39.47 -51.49
CA THR A 303 -24.34 -39.47 -52.34
C THR A 303 -25.08 -40.77 -52.12
N ALA A 304 -26.23 -40.73 -51.43
CA ALA A 304 -27.17 -41.83 -51.40
C ALA A 304 -27.98 -41.81 -52.71
N ARG A 305 -27.84 -42.89 -53.49
CA ARG A 305 -28.77 -43.30 -54.54
C ARG A 305 -30.08 -43.76 -53.88
N ALA A 306 -31.21 -43.20 -54.31
CA ALA A 306 -32.50 -43.87 -54.49
C ALA A 306 -33.33 -43.01 -55.45
#